data_AF-A0A7S1YMW1-F1
#
_entry.id   AF-A0A7S1YMW1-F1
#
_cell.length_a   1.000
_cell.length_b   1.000
_cell.length_c   1.000
_cell.angle_alpha   90.00
_cell.angle_beta   90.00
_cell.angle_gamma   90.00
#
_symmetry.space_group_name_H-M   'P 1'
#
loop_
_entity.id
_entity.type
_entity.pdbx_description
1 polymer ?
#
loop_
_entity_poly.entity_id
_entity_poly.type
_entity_poly.pdbx_seq_one_letter_code
_entity_poly.pdbx_strand_id
1 'polypeptide(L)'
;NCNHFNCVDFSSYLESNRKVSGGRWECPVCNVKHASLEDVEICDFTKEVIEKCKQDKILTSVRQTVEVFADGRWELLKTKSKRYSKRAAQKNQQTTIIEEDEEEDTEGARHEE
;
A
#
# COMPACT_ATOMS: atom_id res chain seq x y z
N ASN A 1 5.63 -14.72 -14.66
CA ASN A 1 6.73 -13.97 -13.99
C ASN A 1 6.39 -12.50 -13.88
N CYS A 2 6.60 -11.95 -12.69
CA CYS A 2 6.38 -10.53 -12.39
C CYS A 2 7.55 -9.67 -12.87
N ASN A 3 7.27 -8.54 -13.51
CA ASN A 3 8.28 -7.53 -13.86
C ASN A 3 8.03 -6.24 -13.08
N HIS A 4 8.08 -6.34 -11.76
CA HIS A 4 7.94 -5.21 -10.84
C HIS A 4 8.78 -5.45 -9.59
N PHE A 5 9.08 -4.36 -8.89
CA PHE A 5 9.93 -4.41 -7.71
C PHE A 5 9.19 -4.84 -6.43
N ASN A 6 7.90 -4.50 -6.32
CA ASN A 6 7.15 -4.71 -5.08
C ASN A 6 6.84 -6.20 -4.87
N CYS A 7 7.14 -6.73 -3.69
CA CYS A 7 6.75 -8.08 -3.29
C CYS A 7 5.50 -8.03 -2.40
N VAL A 8 4.84 -9.18 -2.23
CA VAL A 8 3.72 -9.34 -1.31
C VAL A 8 3.99 -10.41 -0.27
N ASP A 9 3.30 -10.31 0.87
CA ASP A 9 3.38 -11.34 1.90
C ASP A 9 2.80 -12.65 1.38
N PHE A 10 3.60 -13.70 1.44
CA PHE A 10 3.25 -15.02 0.90
C PHE A 10 2.07 -15.66 1.65
N SER A 11 2.01 -15.50 2.98
CA SER A 11 0.93 -16.08 3.79
C SER A 11 -0.43 -15.43 3.44
N SER A 12 -0.43 -14.10 3.31
CA SER A 12 -1.60 -13.32 2.92
C SER A 12 -2.03 -13.63 1.48
N TYR A 13 -1.06 -13.86 0.58
CA TYR A 13 -1.32 -14.28 -0.79
C TYR A 13 -2.04 -15.66 -0.83
N LEU A 14 -1.54 -16.64 -0.08
CA LEU A 14 -2.16 -17.97 0.00
C LEU A 14 -3.59 -17.91 0.57
N GLU A 15 -3.78 -17.19 1.68
CA GLU A 15 -5.08 -17.08 2.34
C GLU A 15 -6.11 -16.36 1.45
N SER A 16 -5.67 -15.33 0.71
CA SER A 16 -6.51 -14.63 -0.27
C SER A 16 -6.97 -15.57 -1.38
N ASN A 17 -6.06 -16.35 -1.95
CA ASN A 17 -6.37 -17.32 -3.01
C ASN A 17 -7.25 -18.48 -2.52
N ARG A 18 -7.12 -18.87 -1.24
CA ARG A 18 -7.96 -19.90 -0.62
C ARG A 18 -9.43 -19.47 -0.47
N LYS A 19 -9.68 -18.18 -0.20
CA LYS A 19 -11.03 -17.64 0.06
C LYS A 19 -11.85 -17.39 -1.20
N VAL A 20 -11.21 -17.10 -2.33
CA VAL A 20 -11.90 -16.73 -3.57
C VAL A 20 -12.33 -17.98 -4.35
N SER A 21 -13.63 -18.14 -4.55
CA SER A 21 -14.17 -19.16 -5.45
C SER A 21 -13.71 -18.91 -6.89
N GLY A 22 -13.10 -19.93 -7.51
CA GLY A 22 -12.59 -19.85 -8.88
C GLY A 22 -11.07 -19.63 -9.01
N GLY A 23 -10.31 -19.61 -7.91
CA GLY A 23 -8.84 -19.74 -7.94
C GLY A 23 -8.13 -18.73 -8.83
N ARG A 24 -8.34 -17.43 -8.59
CA ARG A 24 -7.62 -16.37 -9.31
C ARG A 24 -6.21 -16.23 -8.77
N TRP A 25 -5.34 -17.17 -9.13
CA TRP A 25 -3.90 -17.14 -8.87
C TRP A 25 -3.25 -16.00 -9.66
N GLU A 26 -3.49 -14.77 -9.22
CA GLU A 26 -3.08 -13.54 -9.89
C GLU A 26 -2.21 -12.72 -8.95
N CYS A 27 -1.13 -12.14 -9.46
CA CYS A 27 -0.29 -11.26 -8.68
C CYS A 27 -1.08 -10.02 -8.26
N PRO A 28 -1.19 -9.68 -6.96
CA PRO A 28 -1.93 -8.49 -6.50
C PRO A 28 -1.26 -7.16 -6.88
N VAL A 29 -0.05 -7.18 -7.44
CA VAL A 29 0.68 -5.97 -7.86
C VAL A 29 0.50 -5.69 -9.35
N CYS A 30 0.63 -6.71 -10.19
CA CYS A 30 0.60 -6.55 -11.65
C CYS A 30 -0.53 -7.30 -12.36
N ASN A 31 -1.40 -8.01 -11.63
CA ASN A 31 -2.50 -8.82 -12.14
C ASN A 31 -2.08 -9.92 -13.14
N VAL A 32 -0.78 -10.23 -13.22
CA VAL A 32 -0.29 -11.35 -14.02
C VAL A 32 -0.75 -12.64 -13.37
N LYS A 33 -1.36 -13.52 -14.17
CA LYS A 33 -1.73 -14.87 -13.74
C LYS A 33 -0.47 -15.71 -13.53
N HIS A 34 -0.37 -16.34 -12.36
CA HIS A 34 0.54 -17.43 -12.10
C HIS A 34 -0.12 -18.73 -12.57
N ALA A 35 0.61 -19.52 -13.36
CA ALA A 35 0.08 -20.78 -13.88
C ALA A 35 0.04 -21.82 -12.75
N SER A 36 0.91 -21.69 -11.76
CA SER A 36 0.97 -22.55 -10.58
C SER A 36 1.54 -21.82 -9.37
N LEU A 37 1.41 -22.43 -8.18
CA LEU A 37 2.11 -21.98 -6.98
C LEU A 37 3.64 -22.11 -7.09
N GLU A 38 4.13 -22.97 -7.99
CA GLU A 38 5.56 -23.17 -8.25
C GLU A 38 6.19 -21.94 -8.92
N ASP A 39 5.38 -21.07 -9.53
CA ASP A 39 5.82 -19.79 -10.11
C ASP A 39 6.01 -18.69 -9.05
N VAL A 40 5.77 -19.00 -7.76
CA VAL A 40 5.90 -18.04 -6.65
C VAL A 40 7.19 -18.31 -5.89
N GLU A 41 8.06 -17.30 -5.89
CA GLU A 41 9.37 -17.37 -5.23
C GLU A 41 9.48 -16.36 -4.08
N ILE A 42 10.37 -16.65 -3.13
CA ILE A 42 10.72 -15.71 -2.06
C ILE A 42 11.81 -14.78 -2.59
N CYS A 43 11.52 -13.48 -2.57
CA CYS A 43 12.50 -12.46 -2.93
C CYS A 43 13.54 -12.27 -1.81
N ASP A 44 14.77 -12.72 -2.05
CA ASP A 44 15.88 -12.62 -1.09
C ASP A 44 16.18 -11.17 -0.69
N PHE A 45 16.13 -10.22 -1.64
CA PHE A 45 16.35 -8.81 -1.34
C PHE A 45 15.33 -8.27 -0.33
N THR A 46 14.03 -8.49 -0.59
CA THR A 46 12.97 -8.02 0.33
C THR A 46 13.07 -8.71 1.69
N LYS A 47 13.41 -10.00 1.70
CA LYS A 47 13.64 -10.75 2.95
C LYS A 47 14.79 -10.15 3.76
N GLU A 48 15.92 -9.87 3.14
CA GLU A 48 17.09 -9.26 3.80
C GLU A 48 16.73 -7.88 4.39
N VAL A 49 16.05 -7.03 3.62
CA VAL A 49 15.60 -5.71 4.08
C VAL A 49 14.73 -5.83 5.34
N ILE A 50 13.76 -6.74 5.31
CA ILE A 50 12.85 -6.97 6.45
C ILE A 50 13.61 -7.52 7.66
N GLU A 51 14.50 -8.48 7.46
CA GLU A 51 15.30 -9.08 8.54
C GLU A 51 16.21 -8.04 9.21
N LYS A 52 16.87 -7.19 8.42
CA LYS A 52 17.69 -6.09 8.96
C LYS A 52 16.85 -5.08 9.73
N CYS A 53 15.69 -4.68 9.19
CA CYS A 53 14.76 -3.80 9.91
C CYS A 53 14.23 -4.42 11.21
N LYS A 54 14.05 -5.74 11.27
CA LYS A 54 13.70 -6.47 12.50
C LYS A 54 14.83 -6.42 13.52
N GLN A 55 16.05 -6.72 13.09
CA GLN A 55 17.25 -6.72 13.94
C GLN A 55 17.49 -5.34 14.56
N ASP A 56 17.36 -4.29 13.76
CA ASP A 56 17.54 -2.91 14.20
C ASP A 56 16.32 -2.37 14.99
N LYS A 57 15.28 -3.19 15.19
CA LYS A 57 14.02 -2.84 15.87
C LYS A 57 13.33 -1.62 15.26
N ILE A 58 13.47 -1.46 13.95
CA ILE A 58 12.89 -0.34 13.21
C ILE A 58 11.47 -0.69 12.78
N LEU A 59 11.11 -1.96 12.66
CA LEU A 59 9.73 -2.33 12.30
C LEU A 59 8.73 -1.80 13.34
N THR A 60 7.83 -0.93 12.88
CA THR A 60 6.77 -0.31 13.71
C THR A 60 5.40 -0.58 13.11
N SER A 61 4.33 -0.21 13.82
CA SER A 61 2.97 -0.30 13.31
C SER A 61 2.64 0.70 12.19
N VAL A 62 3.54 1.64 11.89
CA VAL A 62 3.34 2.61 10.82
C VAL A 62 3.98 2.13 9.52
N ARG A 63 3.46 2.62 8.39
CA ARG A 63 4.02 2.32 7.08
C ARG A 63 5.47 2.79 6.99
N GLN A 64 6.34 1.89 6.56
CA GLN A 64 7.74 2.14 6.31
C GLN A 64 8.05 1.99 4.83
N THR A 65 8.94 2.82 4.34
CA THR A 65 9.38 2.83 2.95
C THR A 65 10.89 2.79 2.94
N VAL A 66 11.46 2.05 2.00
CA VAL A 66 12.90 2.06 1.72
C VAL A 66 13.15 2.73 0.38
N GLU A 67 14.20 3.52 0.31
CA GLU A 67 14.76 4.02 -0.93
C GLU A 67 15.86 3.06 -1.38
N VAL A 68 15.83 2.64 -2.64
CA VAL A 68 16.76 1.66 -3.21
C VAL A 68 17.57 2.34 -4.30
N PHE A 69 18.88 2.24 -4.20
CA PHE A 69 19.83 2.89 -5.10
C PHE A 69 20.24 1.94 -6.23
N ALA A 70 20.73 2.50 -7.34
CA ALA A 70 21.15 1.72 -8.51
C ALA A 70 22.33 0.77 -8.25
N ASP A 71 23.10 1.00 -7.19
CA ASP A 71 24.18 0.13 -6.73
C ASP A 71 23.70 -1.00 -5.80
N GLY A 72 22.37 -1.15 -5.62
CA GLY A 72 21.76 -2.17 -4.78
C GLY A 72 21.74 -1.83 -3.28
N ARG A 73 22.32 -0.69 -2.87
CA ARG A 73 22.16 -0.21 -1.49
C ARG A 73 20.72 0.23 -1.26
N TRP A 74 20.32 0.25 0.01
CA TRP A 74 19.01 0.75 0.40
C TRP A 74 19.08 1.49 1.74
N GLU A 75 18.19 2.46 1.92
CA GLU A 75 18.06 3.25 3.15
C GLU A 75 16.59 3.42 3.53
N LEU A 76 16.31 3.54 4.84
CA LEU A 76 14.95 3.83 5.30
C LEU A 76 14.57 5.28 4.99
N LEU A 77 13.49 5.43 4.24
CA LEU A 77 12.95 6.74 3.93
C LEU A 77 12.28 7.31 5.19
N LYS A 78 12.86 8.36 5.74
CA LYS A 78 12.29 9.07 6.89
C LYS A 78 10.96 9.68 6.46
N THR A 79 9.86 9.14 6.97
CA THR A 79 8.54 9.75 6.78
C THR A 79 8.59 11.14 7.40
N LYS A 80 8.66 12.18 6.57
CA LYS A 80 8.44 13.55 7.03
C LYS A 80 7.00 13.54 7.53
N SER A 81 6.82 13.47 8.85
CA SER A 81 5.54 13.79 9.48
C SER A 81 5.19 15.20 9.02
N LYS A 82 4.39 15.31 7.96
CA LYS A 82 3.62 16.52 7.70
C LYS A 82 2.65 16.54 8.86
N ARG A 83 3.08 17.12 9.99
CA ARG A 83 2.16 17.63 10.98
C ARG A 83 1.25 18.56 10.18
N TYR A 84 0.00 18.18 10.03
CA TYR A 84 -1.09 19.13 9.81
C TYR A 84 -1.19 20.00 11.08
N SER A 85 -0.11 20.69 11.43
CA SER A 85 -0.08 21.67 12.50
C SER A 85 -0.26 23.03 11.85
N LYS A 86 -1.50 23.51 11.95
CA LYS A 86 -1.89 24.92 11.89
C LYS A 86 -1.40 25.71 10.67
N ARG A 87 -2.20 25.66 9.60
CA ARG A 87 -2.41 26.81 8.71
C ARG A 87 -3.89 27.14 8.57
N ALA A 88 -4.55 27.36 9.72
CA ALA A 88 -5.52 28.44 9.83
C ALA A 88 -4.72 29.76 9.97
N ALA A 89 -4.05 30.19 8.90
CA ALA A 89 -3.48 31.53 8.71
C ALA A 89 -2.68 31.56 7.39
N GLN A 90 -3.39 31.65 6.27
CA GLN A 90 -3.21 32.65 5.22
C GLN A 90 -3.85 32.18 3.92
N LYS A 91 -4.87 32.94 3.53
CA LYS A 91 -5.64 32.88 2.28
C LYS A 91 -4.74 32.90 1.04
N ASN A 92 -5.32 32.40 -0.05
CA ASN A 92 -4.90 32.47 -1.45
C ASN A 92 -3.75 31.56 -1.87
N GLN A 93 -4.11 30.32 -2.20
CA GLN A 93 -3.73 29.72 -3.49
C GLN A 93 -4.71 28.59 -3.84
N GLN A 94 -5.37 28.77 -4.98
CA GLN A 94 -6.38 27.89 -5.57
C GLN A 94 -5.76 26.52 -5.84
N THR A 95 -6.22 25.50 -5.11
CA THR A 95 -5.93 24.10 -5.41
C THR A 95 -7.23 23.47 -5.86
N THR A 96 -7.33 23.15 -7.15
CA THR A 96 -8.44 22.39 -7.69
C THR A 96 -8.29 20.96 -7.20
N ILE A 97 -9.12 20.59 -6.23
CA ILE A 97 -9.38 19.18 -5.92
C ILE A 97 -10.61 18.84 -6.75
N ILE A 98 -10.43 17.96 -7.73
CA ILE A 98 -11.55 17.30 -8.41
C ILE A 98 -11.92 16.16 -7.45
N GLU A 99 -12.95 16.38 -6.64
CA GLU A 99 -13.65 15.32 -5.94
C GLU A 99 -14.68 14.78 -6.95
N GLU A 100 -14.47 13.55 -7.41
CA GLU A 100 -15.47 12.81 -8.19
C GLU A 100 -16.62 12.43 -7.26
N ASP A 101 -17.83 12.60 -7.77
CA ASP A 101 -19.12 12.64 -7.08
C ASP A 101 -19.41 11.40 -6.19
N GLU A 102 -19.79 11.63 -4.93
CA GLU A 102 -20.64 10.70 -4.18
C GLU A 102 -22.09 11.18 -4.28
N GLU A 103 -22.92 10.30 -4.83
CA GLU A 103 -24.33 10.52 -5.17
C GLU A 103 -25.19 10.93 -3.96
N GLU A 104 -26.10 11.84 -4.26
CA GLU A 104 -27.16 12.40 -3.44
C GLU A 104 -28.28 11.36 -3.20
N ASP A 105 -28.54 10.99 -1.94
CA ASP A 105 -29.82 10.43 -1.52
C ASP A 105 -30.46 11.39 -0.50
N THR A 106 -31.41 12.18 -0.98
CA THR A 106 -32.28 13.06 -0.19
C THR A 106 -33.66 12.44 -0.02
N GLU A 107 -34.10 12.22 1.23
CA GLU A 107 -35.50 12.16 1.67
C GLU A 107 -35.48 11.98 3.20
N GLY A 108 -36.10 12.75 4.09
CA GLY A 108 -37.06 13.84 4.01
C GLY A 108 -37.69 13.93 5.41
N ALA A 109 -37.18 14.81 6.29
CA ALA A 109 -37.76 15.06 7.61
C ALA A 109 -38.67 16.29 7.52
N ARG A 110 -39.99 16.10 7.71
CA ARG A 110 -40.94 17.20 7.88
C ARG A 110 -41.44 17.24 9.33
N HIS A 111 -41.43 18.47 9.82
CA HIS A 111 -41.60 18.96 11.18
C HIS A 111 -42.90 18.52 11.89
N GLU A 112 -42.74 18.35 13.20
CA GLU A 112 -43.77 18.52 14.23
C GLU A 112 -44.23 19.99 14.29
N GLU A 113 -45.54 20.21 14.37
CA GLU A 113 -46.23 21.23 15.18
C GLU A 113 -47.61 20.69 15.58
#